data_AF-B7AUC3-F1
#
_entry.id   AF-B7AUC3-F1
#
_cell.length_a   1.000
_cell.length_b   1.000
_cell.length_c   1.000
_cell.angle_alpha   90.00
_cell.angle_beta   90.00
_cell.angle_gamma   90.00
#
_symmetry.space_group_name_H-M   'P 1'
#
loop_
_entity.id
_entity.type
_entity.pdbx_description
1 polymer ?
#
loop_
_entity_poly.entity_id
_entity_poly.type
_entity_poly.pdbx_seq_one_letter_code
_entity_poly.pdbx_strand_id
1 'polypeptide(L)'
;MGLSKLALDTAEKLRPVLLKIVPQSVLSSVKESIVRRNTDRLKNANIIPYDRTYREGINLIGNIRAETGLGQSTRLIADILEASGEEYVLHDFFVPPGPSMNDHTHDDKITDELPYDINIFHINASEFTLAFMNMGQNVWDHRYNIAYWLWELEEFPEEWLGCIDLVDEIWTPADFITNTLKKVYG
;
A
#
# COMPACT_ATOMS: atom_id res chain seq x y z
N MET A 1 -8.53 24.81 21.80
CA MET A 1 -7.50 23.75 21.85
C MET A 1 -7.65 23.03 23.18
N GLY A 2 -8.12 21.78 23.24
CA GLY A 2 -8.21 21.10 24.54
C GLY A 2 -9.00 19.79 24.56
N LEU A 3 -10.03 19.64 23.73
CA LEU A 3 -10.87 18.44 23.73
C LEU A 3 -10.43 17.39 22.69
N SER A 4 -10.01 17.82 21.49
CA SER A 4 -9.60 16.88 20.43
C SER A 4 -8.28 16.18 20.73
N LYS A 5 -7.28 16.92 21.24
CA LYS A 5 -5.96 16.38 21.59
C LYS A 5 -6.06 15.44 22.80
N LEU A 6 -6.87 15.82 23.81
CA LEU A 6 -7.13 14.98 24.97
C LEU A 6 -7.89 13.71 24.59
N ALA A 7 -8.87 13.80 23.68
CA ALA A 7 -9.60 12.63 23.18
C ALA A 7 -8.69 11.68 22.38
N LEU A 8 -7.78 12.20 21.53
CA LEU A 8 -6.81 11.40 20.80
C LEU A 8 -5.80 10.72 21.73
N ASP A 9 -5.19 11.46 22.64
CA ASP A 9 -4.19 10.94 23.59
C ASP A 9 -4.81 9.90 24.53
N THR A 10 -6.09 10.09 24.89
CA THR A 10 -6.85 9.13 25.71
C THR A 10 -7.22 7.88 24.91
N ALA A 11 -7.58 8.02 23.62
CA ALA A 11 -7.85 6.90 22.73
C ALA A 11 -6.60 6.06 22.46
N GLU A 12 -5.42 6.68 22.29
CA GLU A 12 -4.15 5.97 22.15
C GLU A 12 -3.76 5.19 23.41
N LYS A 13 -3.92 5.81 24.59
CA LYS A 13 -3.64 5.14 25.88
C LYS A 13 -4.61 4.00 26.19
N LEU A 14 -5.86 4.11 25.75
CA LEU A 14 -6.89 3.08 25.97
C LEU A 14 -6.93 2.03 24.85
N ARG A 15 -6.27 2.25 23.71
CA ARG A 15 -6.20 1.32 22.56
C ARG A 15 -5.91 -0.14 22.95
N PRO A 16 -4.89 -0.46 23.77
CA PRO A 16 -4.60 -1.86 24.14
C PRO A 16 -5.66 -2.48 25.06
N VAL A 17 -6.43 -1.67 25.80
CA VAL A 17 -7.53 -2.12 26.67
C VAL A 17 -8.82 -2.30 25.87
N LEU A 18 -9.13 -1.34 24.99
CA LEU A 18 -10.26 -1.41 24.06
C LEU A 18 -10.13 -2.64 23.14
N LEU A 19 -8.95 -2.91 22.58
CA LEU A 19 -8.70 -4.09 21.74
C LEU A 19 -8.85 -5.43 22.49
N LYS A 20 -8.74 -5.45 23.82
CA LYS A 20 -8.95 -6.66 24.65
C LYS A 20 -10.41 -6.91 25.02
N ILE A 21 -11.25 -5.88 24.97
CA ILE A 21 -12.65 -5.91 25.42
C ILE A 21 -13.61 -5.91 24.22
N VAL A 22 -13.18 -5.33 23.09
CA VAL A 22 -13.95 -5.29 21.85
C VAL A 22 -13.79 -6.63 21.12
N PRO A 23 -14.89 -7.36 20.83
CA PRO A 23 -14.83 -8.62 20.10
C PRO A 23 -14.12 -8.45 18.74
N GLN A 24 -13.36 -9.46 18.31
CA GLN A 24 -12.63 -9.41 17.03
C GLN A 24 -13.55 -9.12 15.84
N SER A 25 -14.81 -9.59 15.90
CA SER A 25 -15.84 -9.31 14.90
C SER A 25 -16.24 -7.83 14.84
N VAL A 26 -16.18 -7.09 15.95
CA VAL A 26 -16.46 -5.66 15.98
C VAL A 26 -15.25 -4.88 15.45
N LEU A 27 -14.02 -5.32 15.73
CA LEU A 27 -12.82 -4.73 15.15
C LEU A 27 -12.71 -4.96 13.64
N SER A 28 -13.04 -6.17 13.18
CA SER A 28 -13.11 -6.46 11.75
C SER A 28 -14.22 -5.64 11.10
N SER A 29 -15.42 -5.57 11.68
CA SER A 29 -16.51 -4.76 11.12
C SER A 29 -16.26 -3.25 11.16
N VAL A 30 -15.50 -2.72 12.13
CA VAL A 30 -15.06 -1.32 12.14
C VAL A 30 -13.98 -1.09 11.07
N LYS A 31 -13.02 -2.00 10.92
CA LYS A 31 -12.00 -1.95 9.85
C LYS A 31 -12.67 -2.02 8.47
N GLU A 32 -13.60 -2.95 8.29
CA GLU A 32 -14.46 -3.09 7.10
C GLU A 32 -15.31 -1.83 6.85
N SER A 33 -15.90 -1.23 7.89
CA SER A 33 -16.71 0.00 7.74
C SER A 33 -15.88 1.24 7.42
N ILE A 34 -14.65 1.34 7.94
CA ILE A 34 -13.69 2.39 7.59
C ILE A 34 -13.22 2.21 6.15
N VAL A 35 -12.81 0.99 5.77
CA VAL A 35 -12.41 0.64 4.40
C VAL A 35 -13.54 0.93 3.43
N ARG A 36 -14.77 0.48 3.69
CA ARG A 36 -15.93 0.70 2.83
C ARG A 36 -16.29 2.17 2.61
N ARG A 37 -16.25 3.01 3.66
CA ARG A 37 -16.43 4.47 3.51
C ARG A 37 -15.32 5.14 2.71
N ASN A 38 -14.12 4.57 2.73
CA ASN A 38 -12.94 5.12 2.06
C ASN A 38 -12.84 4.65 0.60
N THR A 39 -13.37 3.47 0.25
CA THR A 39 -13.49 2.99 -1.14
C THR A 39 -14.31 3.96 -2.01
N ASP A 40 -15.39 4.54 -1.48
CA ASP A 40 -16.20 5.52 -2.22
C ASP A 40 -15.43 6.81 -2.55
N ARG A 41 -14.39 7.15 -1.78
CA ARG A 41 -13.48 8.26 -2.10
C ARG A 41 -12.53 7.92 -3.24
N LEU A 42 -12.08 6.68 -3.34
CA LEU A 42 -11.17 6.23 -4.40
C LEU A 42 -11.86 6.26 -5.77
N LYS A 43 -13.13 5.85 -5.85
CA LYS A 43 -13.92 5.91 -7.10
C LYS A 43 -14.05 7.31 -7.70
N ASN A 44 -13.77 8.36 -6.93
CA ASN A 44 -13.81 9.75 -7.37
C ASN A 44 -12.41 10.39 -7.41
N ALA A 45 -11.35 9.64 -7.12
CA ALA A 45 -9.99 10.14 -7.21
C ALA A 45 -9.65 10.31 -8.70
N ASN A 46 -9.38 11.55 -9.09
CA ASN A 46 -8.95 11.86 -10.45
C ASN A 46 -7.42 11.99 -10.43
N ILE A 47 -6.73 10.87 -10.63
CA ILE A 47 -5.27 10.85 -10.73
C ILE A 47 -4.86 11.61 -11.98
N ILE A 48 -3.95 12.56 -11.84
CA ILE A 48 -3.39 13.25 -12.99
C ILE A 48 -2.49 12.26 -13.73
N PRO A 49 -2.72 11.99 -15.03
CA PRO A 49 -1.97 10.97 -15.77
C PRO A 49 -0.46 11.21 -15.76
N TYR A 50 0.29 10.12 -15.90
CA TYR A 50 1.75 10.15 -16.04
C TYR A 50 2.19 11.20 -17.06
N ASP A 51 3.15 12.02 -16.63
CA ASP A 51 3.95 12.85 -17.50
C ASP A 51 5.40 12.87 -17.01
N ARG A 52 6.31 13.43 -17.81
CA ARG A 52 7.74 13.49 -17.47
C ARG A 52 8.07 14.62 -16.47
N THR A 53 7.16 14.92 -15.53
CA THR A 53 7.39 15.93 -14.48
C THR A 53 8.45 15.48 -13.48
N TYR A 54 8.46 14.20 -13.12
CA TYR A 54 9.43 13.61 -12.18
C TYR A 54 10.66 13.04 -12.90
N ARG A 55 11.73 12.78 -12.13
CA ARG A 55 12.97 12.21 -12.66
C ARG A 55 12.75 10.73 -13.03
N GLU A 56 13.37 10.29 -14.12
CA GLU A 56 13.37 8.87 -14.51
C GLU A 56 13.99 8.00 -13.40
N GLY A 57 13.25 6.97 -12.98
CA GLY A 57 13.67 5.97 -11.98
C GLY A 57 12.46 5.35 -11.27
N ILE A 58 12.71 4.65 -10.16
CA ILE A 58 11.67 3.83 -9.50
C ILE A 58 11.55 4.16 -8.01
N ASN A 59 10.33 4.42 -7.57
CA ASN A 59 9.93 4.42 -6.16
C ASN A 59 9.35 3.04 -5.82
N LEU A 60 10.11 2.17 -5.16
CA LEU A 60 9.59 0.88 -4.69
C LEU A 60 8.97 1.04 -3.29
N ILE A 61 7.65 0.90 -3.22
CA ILE A 61 6.85 1.12 -2.01
C ILE A 61 6.35 -0.23 -1.51
N GLY A 62 6.83 -0.67 -0.36
CA GLY A 62 6.55 -2.00 0.15
C GLY A 62 7.00 -2.19 1.59
N ASN A 63 6.56 -3.29 2.20
CA ASN A 63 6.88 -3.62 3.59
C ASN A 63 8.28 -4.27 3.68
N ILE A 64 9.32 -3.49 3.41
CA ILE A 64 10.68 -3.97 3.15
C ILE A 64 11.36 -4.56 4.39
N ARG A 65 11.04 -4.08 5.59
CA ARG A 65 11.66 -4.60 6.83
C ARG A 65 10.93 -5.80 7.43
N ALA A 66 9.76 -6.15 6.92
CA ALA A 66 8.98 -7.27 7.45
C ALA A 66 9.65 -8.62 7.16
N GLU A 67 9.65 -9.47 8.18
CA GLU A 67 10.06 -10.87 8.10
C GLU A 67 8.90 -11.76 7.57
N THR A 68 8.29 -11.35 6.46
CA THR A 68 7.15 -12.03 5.83
C THR A 68 7.45 -12.40 4.37
N GLY A 69 6.59 -13.22 3.75
CA GLY A 69 6.69 -13.52 2.32
C GLY A 69 6.62 -12.28 1.43
N LEU A 70 5.74 -11.32 1.74
CA LEU A 70 5.63 -10.06 1.02
C LEU A 70 6.88 -9.18 1.20
N GLY A 71 7.42 -9.12 2.43
CA GLY A 71 8.68 -8.42 2.69
C GLY A 71 9.86 -9.04 1.94
N GLN A 72 9.98 -10.37 1.94
CA GLN A 72 10.99 -11.10 1.16
C GLN A 72 10.85 -10.82 -0.34
N SER A 73 9.62 -10.83 -0.86
CA SER A 73 9.35 -10.50 -2.26
C SER A 73 9.72 -9.04 -2.59
N THR A 74 9.48 -8.09 -1.67
CA THR A 74 9.92 -6.70 -1.82
C THR A 74 11.44 -6.60 -1.93
N ARG A 75 12.18 -7.32 -1.08
CA ARG A 75 13.65 -7.38 -1.11
C ARG A 75 14.17 -7.97 -2.42
N LEU A 76 13.54 -9.04 -2.92
CA LEU A 76 13.91 -9.61 -4.22
C LEU A 76 13.73 -8.62 -5.37
N ILE A 77 12.69 -7.78 -5.36
CA ILE A 77 12.52 -6.73 -6.35
C ILE A 77 13.63 -5.69 -6.20
N ALA A 78 13.95 -5.25 -4.99
CA ALA A 78 15.05 -4.31 -4.74
C ALA A 78 16.39 -4.86 -5.26
N ASP A 79 16.68 -6.14 -5.02
CA ASP A 79 17.87 -6.82 -5.54
C ASP A 79 17.91 -6.82 -7.08
N ILE A 80 16.76 -7.03 -7.74
CA ILE A 80 16.65 -6.98 -9.20
C ILE A 80 16.92 -5.58 -9.72
N LEU A 81 16.36 -4.54 -9.08
CA LEU A 81 16.58 -3.14 -9.48
C LEU A 81 18.04 -2.71 -9.32
N GLU A 82 18.68 -3.14 -8.22
CA GLU A 82 20.11 -2.91 -8.00
C GLU A 82 20.95 -3.61 -9.07
N ALA A 83 20.64 -4.88 -9.37
CA ALA A 83 21.39 -5.66 -10.35
C ALA A 83 21.19 -5.16 -11.80
N SER A 84 20.04 -4.55 -12.12
CA SER A 84 19.80 -3.95 -13.44
C SER A 84 20.46 -2.57 -13.59
N GLY A 85 20.92 -1.96 -12.51
CA GLY A 85 21.51 -0.62 -12.51
C GLY A 85 20.49 0.50 -12.69
N GLU A 86 19.22 0.23 -12.38
CA GLU A 86 18.16 1.24 -12.42
C GLU A 86 18.25 2.14 -11.19
N GLU A 87 17.95 3.43 -11.38
CA GLU A 87 17.88 4.36 -10.25
C GLU A 87 16.60 4.10 -9.45
N TYR A 88 16.73 3.78 -8.17
CA TYR A 88 15.57 3.55 -7.31
C TYR A 88 15.78 3.98 -5.86
N VAL A 89 14.65 4.22 -5.18
CA VAL A 89 14.56 4.36 -3.72
C VAL A 89 13.53 3.39 -3.18
N LEU A 90 13.63 3.11 -1.88
CA LEU A 90 12.66 2.31 -1.13
C LEU A 90 11.84 3.21 -0.20
N HIS A 91 10.54 2.98 -0.15
CA HIS A 91 9.67 3.53 0.89
C HIS A 91 9.07 2.38 1.70
N ASP A 92 9.45 2.31 2.97
CA ASP A 92 8.99 1.28 3.91
C ASP A 92 7.54 1.58 4.32
N PHE A 93 6.59 0.94 3.64
CA PHE A 93 5.16 1.12 3.92
C PHE A 93 4.67 0.08 4.93
N PHE A 94 4.32 0.55 6.12
CA PHE A 94 3.85 -0.29 7.22
C PHE A 94 2.58 0.26 7.87
N VAL A 95 1.60 -0.61 8.10
CA VAL A 95 0.35 -0.29 8.79
C VAL A 95 0.24 -1.10 10.09
N PRO A 96 0.34 -0.47 11.28
CA PRO A 96 0.14 -1.17 12.55
C PRO A 96 -1.33 -1.54 12.81
N PRO A 97 -1.61 -2.69 13.47
CA PRO A 97 -0.64 -3.70 13.93
C PRO A 97 -0.14 -4.58 12.78
N GLY A 98 1.13 -4.97 12.82
CA GLY A 98 1.76 -5.77 11.76
C GLY A 98 2.90 -6.65 12.26
N PRO A 99 3.61 -7.34 11.35
CA PRO A 99 4.70 -8.25 11.68
C PRO A 99 5.90 -7.53 12.33
N SER A 100 6.86 -8.32 12.81
CA SER A 100 8.19 -7.82 13.20
C SER A 100 8.89 -7.15 12.01
N MET A 101 9.57 -6.02 12.30
CA MET A 101 10.22 -5.14 11.33
C MET A 101 11.73 -5.08 11.60
N ASN A 102 12.41 -6.23 11.55
CA ASN A 102 13.81 -6.37 12.00
C ASN A 102 14.80 -6.61 10.85
N ASP A 103 14.34 -6.67 9.60
CA ASP A 103 15.23 -6.78 8.45
C ASP A 103 15.73 -5.39 8.03
N HIS A 104 17.04 -5.18 8.10
CA HIS A 104 17.69 -3.89 7.81
C HIS A 104 18.58 -3.96 6.57
N THR A 105 18.43 -4.99 5.74
CA THR A 105 19.34 -5.29 4.62
C THR A 105 19.42 -4.16 3.60
N HIS A 106 18.34 -3.40 3.40
CA HIS A 106 18.26 -2.31 2.41
C HIS A 106 18.03 -0.93 3.04
N ASP A 107 18.36 -0.75 4.32
CA ASP A 107 18.11 0.50 5.05
C ASP A 107 18.79 1.72 4.40
N ASP A 108 19.89 1.50 3.67
CA ASP A 108 20.63 2.54 2.95
C ASP A 108 19.87 3.14 1.75
N LYS A 109 18.86 2.44 1.23
CA LYS A 109 18.00 2.88 0.12
C LYS A 109 16.65 3.40 0.59
N ILE A 110 16.31 3.27 1.88
CA ILE A 110 15.02 3.70 2.42
C ILE A 110 14.98 5.22 2.58
N THR A 111 13.91 5.84 2.09
CA THR A 111 13.63 7.27 2.24
C THR A 111 12.13 7.57 2.24
N ASP A 112 11.77 8.72 2.82
CA ASP A 112 10.41 9.29 2.75
C ASP A 112 10.20 10.12 1.47
N GLU A 113 11.27 10.41 0.73
CA GLU A 113 11.19 11.12 -0.55
C GLU A 113 10.90 10.14 -1.70
N LEU A 114 9.97 10.50 -2.58
CA LEU A 114 9.61 9.73 -3.77
C LEU A 114 9.94 10.53 -5.04
N PRO A 115 11.23 10.66 -5.42
CA PRO A 115 11.68 11.61 -6.44
C PRO A 115 11.39 11.15 -7.86
N TYR A 116 11.09 9.86 -8.06
CA TYR A 116 11.03 9.26 -9.39
C TYR A 116 9.63 9.22 -9.98
N ASP A 117 9.58 8.96 -11.28
CA ASP A 117 8.39 9.03 -12.13
C ASP A 117 7.62 7.71 -12.24
N ILE A 118 8.21 6.58 -11.84
CA ILE A 118 7.54 5.29 -11.71
C ILE A 118 7.36 4.94 -10.23
N ASN A 119 6.15 4.55 -9.85
CA ASN A 119 5.86 3.93 -8.56
C ASN A 119 5.58 2.44 -8.75
N ILE A 120 6.26 1.59 -7.98
CA ILE A 120 5.91 0.17 -7.83
C ILE A 120 5.40 -0.04 -6.41
N PHE A 121 4.10 -0.30 -6.28
CA PHE A 121 3.46 -0.62 -5.02
C PHE A 121 3.41 -2.12 -4.81
N HIS A 122 4.27 -2.63 -3.92
CA HIS A 122 4.29 -4.02 -3.50
C HIS A 122 3.71 -4.17 -2.08
N ILE A 123 2.44 -3.81 -1.97
CA ILE A 123 1.64 -3.87 -0.74
C ILE A 123 0.34 -4.61 -1.02
N ASN A 124 -0.35 -5.08 0.02
CA ASN A 124 -1.61 -5.79 -0.18
C ASN A 124 -2.67 -4.85 -0.78
N ALA A 125 -3.56 -5.37 -1.62
CA ALA A 125 -4.68 -4.60 -2.16
C ALA A 125 -5.55 -3.97 -1.05
N SER A 126 -5.70 -4.67 0.08
CA SER A 126 -6.41 -4.19 1.28
C SER A 126 -5.72 -3.00 1.98
N GLU A 127 -4.41 -2.87 1.82
CA GLU A 127 -3.59 -1.80 2.38
C GLU A 127 -3.43 -0.63 1.40
N PHE A 128 -3.71 -0.85 0.12
CA PHE A 128 -3.58 0.13 -0.95
C PHE A 128 -4.46 1.37 -0.73
N THR A 129 -5.71 1.19 -0.27
CA THR A 129 -6.57 2.30 0.12
C THR A 129 -5.95 3.15 1.24
N LEU A 130 -5.30 2.50 2.21
CA LEU A 130 -4.64 3.20 3.32
C LEU A 130 -3.38 3.92 2.83
N ALA A 131 -2.64 3.34 1.89
CA ALA A 131 -1.50 3.99 1.26
C ALA A 131 -1.93 5.30 0.59
N PHE A 132 -2.98 5.26 -0.24
CA PHE A 132 -3.52 6.46 -0.87
C PHE A 132 -3.90 7.56 0.13
N MET A 133 -4.55 7.17 1.23
CA MET A 133 -4.97 8.11 2.26
C MET A 133 -3.82 8.70 3.08
N ASN A 134 -2.79 7.91 3.37
CA ASN A 134 -1.69 8.30 4.24
C ASN A 134 -0.61 9.06 3.49
N MET A 135 -0.29 8.62 2.28
CA MET A 135 0.78 9.19 1.46
C MET A 135 0.29 10.39 0.64
N GLY A 136 -1.02 10.46 0.37
CA GLY A 136 -1.67 11.56 -0.34
C GLY A 136 -1.61 11.40 -1.86
N GLN A 137 -2.60 12.02 -2.53
CA GLN A 137 -2.77 11.91 -3.99
C GLN A 137 -1.55 12.37 -4.80
N ASN A 138 -0.76 13.30 -4.27
CA ASN A 138 0.47 13.81 -4.89
C ASN A 138 1.55 12.74 -5.11
N VAL A 139 1.46 11.60 -4.43
CA VAL A 139 2.32 10.44 -4.71
C VAL A 139 1.91 9.73 -6.01
N TRP A 140 0.62 9.73 -6.35
CA TRP A 140 0.09 9.10 -7.57
C TRP A 140 0.12 10.03 -8.78
N ASP A 141 -0.22 11.32 -8.59
CA ASP A 141 -0.33 12.29 -9.67
C ASP A 141 0.99 12.41 -10.45
N HIS A 142 0.88 12.51 -11.78
CA HIS A 142 2.00 12.68 -12.72
C HIS A 142 3.02 11.54 -12.74
N ARG A 143 2.73 10.40 -12.11
CA ARG A 143 3.59 9.21 -12.10
C ARG A 143 2.93 8.04 -12.80
N TYR A 144 3.75 7.11 -13.26
CA TYR A 144 3.30 5.82 -13.75
C TYR A 144 3.18 4.86 -12.57
N ASN A 145 1.95 4.46 -12.24
CA ASN A 145 1.64 3.73 -11.02
C ASN A 145 1.41 2.25 -11.33
N ILE A 146 2.25 1.38 -10.76
CA ILE A 146 2.18 -0.07 -10.94
C ILE A 146 1.81 -0.71 -9.60
N ALA A 147 0.71 -1.43 -9.53
CA ALA A 147 0.40 -2.30 -8.40
C ALA A 147 0.97 -3.70 -8.65
N TYR A 148 1.82 -4.19 -7.75
CA TYR A 148 2.28 -5.59 -7.80
C TYR A 148 1.61 -6.39 -6.69
N TRP A 149 0.51 -7.07 -7.02
CA TRP A 149 -0.32 -7.77 -6.05
C TRP A 149 -0.13 -9.29 -6.07
N LEU A 150 0.00 -9.83 -4.86
CA LEU A 150 -0.09 -11.26 -4.56
C LEU A 150 -1.53 -11.54 -4.11
N TRP A 151 -2.29 -12.29 -4.91
CA TRP A 151 -3.66 -12.70 -4.59
C TRP A 151 -3.79 -14.21 -4.68
N GLU A 152 -4.56 -14.81 -3.79
CA GLU A 152 -4.68 -16.28 -3.72
C GLU A 152 -6.13 -16.77 -3.78
N LEU A 153 -7.12 -15.88 -3.71
CA LEU A 153 -8.54 -16.24 -3.76
C LEU A 153 -9.09 -16.19 -5.20
N GLU A 154 -10.16 -16.93 -5.46
CA GLU A 154 -10.79 -17.02 -6.79
C GLU A 154 -11.59 -15.77 -7.19
N GLU A 155 -11.98 -14.97 -6.19
CA GLU A 155 -12.75 -13.74 -6.31
C GLU A 155 -11.95 -12.57 -5.73
N PHE A 156 -11.98 -11.43 -6.41
CA PHE A 156 -11.40 -10.19 -5.91
C PHE A 156 -12.50 -9.37 -5.23
N PRO A 157 -12.30 -8.87 -3.98
CA PRO A 157 -13.35 -8.20 -3.24
C PRO A 157 -13.85 -6.91 -3.92
N GLU A 158 -15.17 -6.73 -3.99
CA GLU A 158 -15.79 -5.58 -4.65
C GLU A 158 -15.36 -4.23 -4.02
N GLU A 159 -15.10 -4.24 -2.72
CA GLU A 159 -14.65 -3.08 -1.96
C GLU A 159 -13.24 -2.58 -2.34
N TRP A 160 -12.45 -3.36 -3.09
CA TRP A 160 -11.12 -2.96 -3.53
C TRP A 160 -11.05 -2.64 -5.02
N LEU A 161 -12.17 -2.73 -5.74
CA LEU A 161 -12.21 -2.37 -7.16
C LEU A 161 -11.79 -0.93 -7.41
N GLY A 162 -12.12 0.00 -6.50
CA GLY A 162 -11.68 1.39 -6.60
C GLY A 162 -10.16 1.59 -6.46
N CYS A 163 -9.40 0.58 -6.01
CA CYS A 163 -7.94 0.62 -6.00
C CYS A 163 -7.36 0.37 -7.40
N ILE A 164 -8.09 -0.33 -8.26
CA ILE A 164 -7.68 -0.61 -9.65
C ILE A 164 -7.62 0.69 -10.45
N ASP A 165 -8.59 1.59 -10.23
CA ASP A 165 -8.66 2.90 -10.91
C ASP A 165 -7.51 3.87 -10.53
N LEU A 166 -6.70 3.51 -9.54
CA LEU A 166 -5.57 4.34 -9.08
C LEU A 166 -4.25 3.98 -9.75
N VAL A 167 -4.21 2.92 -10.57
CA VAL A 167 -2.97 2.41 -11.17
C VAL A 167 -3.08 2.29 -12.67
N ASP A 168 -1.95 2.47 -13.34
CA ASP A 168 -1.83 2.32 -14.79
C ASP A 168 -1.62 0.85 -15.18
N GLU A 169 -0.93 0.08 -14.33
CA GLU A 169 -0.72 -1.36 -14.52
C GLU A 169 -0.89 -2.16 -13.23
N ILE A 170 -1.31 -3.42 -13.40
CA ILE A 170 -1.27 -4.42 -12.33
C ILE A 170 -0.37 -5.58 -12.76
N TRP A 171 0.68 -5.81 -11.99
CA TRP A 171 1.55 -6.97 -12.11
C TRP A 171 1.12 -8.07 -11.14
N THR A 172 1.31 -9.31 -11.56
CA THR A 172 0.96 -10.49 -10.78
C THR A 172 2.01 -11.57 -10.94
N PRO A 173 2.36 -12.34 -9.90
CA PRO A 173 3.42 -13.34 -9.99
C PRO A 173 3.00 -14.65 -10.69
N ALA A 174 1.71 -14.84 -10.97
CA ALA A 174 1.20 -16.06 -11.59
C ALA A 174 -0.08 -15.83 -12.40
N ASP A 175 -0.28 -16.61 -13.47
CA ASP A 175 -1.44 -16.51 -14.37
C ASP A 175 -2.78 -16.71 -13.66
N PHE A 176 -2.82 -17.53 -12.61
CA PHE A 176 -4.03 -17.71 -11.79
C PHE A 176 -4.55 -16.37 -11.26
N ILE A 177 -3.63 -15.53 -10.78
CA ILE A 177 -3.90 -14.22 -10.19
C ILE A 177 -4.38 -13.26 -11.27
N THR A 178 -3.67 -13.23 -12.41
CA THR A 178 -4.08 -12.50 -13.61
C THR A 178 -5.52 -12.84 -14.01
N ASN A 179 -5.86 -14.13 -14.02
CA ASN A 179 -7.17 -14.60 -14.42
C ASN A 179 -8.26 -14.22 -13.41
N THR A 180 -7.96 -14.21 -12.11
CA THR A 180 -8.88 -13.69 -11.09
C THR A 180 -9.14 -12.19 -11.30
N LEU A 181 -8.10 -11.39 -11.50
CA LEU A 181 -8.24 -9.94 -11.70
C LEU A 181 -8.96 -9.60 -13.01
N LYS A 182 -8.73 -10.36 -14.09
CA LYS A 182 -9.43 -10.19 -15.37
C LYS A 182 -10.94 -10.39 -15.30
N LYS A 183 -11.48 -11.06 -14.27
CA LYS A 183 -12.93 -11.18 -14.08
C LYS A 183 -13.57 -9.86 -13.62
N VAL A 184 -12.78 -9.00 -12.99
CA VAL A 184 -13.24 -7.71 -12.45
C VAL A 184 -12.69 -6.51 -13.23
N TYR A 185 -11.67 -6.73 -14.05
CA TYR A 185 -11.14 -5.79 -15.02
C TYR A 185 -11.94 -5.89 -16.32
N GLY A 186 -12.58 -4.80 -16.75
CA GLY A 186 -13.40 -4.71 -17.97
C GLY A 186 -12.59 -4.34 -19.20
#